data_AF-A0A956ID28-F1
#
_entry.id   AF-A0A956ID28-F1
#
_cell.length_a   1.000
_cell.length_b   1.000
_cell.length_c   1.000
_cell.angle_alpha   90.00
_cell.angle_beta   90.00
_cell.angle_gamma   90.00
#
_symmetry.space_group_name_H-M   'P 1'
#
loop_
_entity.id
_entity.type
_entity.pdbx_description
1 polymer ?
#
loop_
_entity_poly.entity_id
_entity_poly.type
_entity_poly.pdbx_seq_one_letter_code
_entity_poly.pdbx_strand_id
1 'polypeptide(L)'
;ADHGEGFGEHNAYYHGTTLYEEMVRVPLVIHHPALHPRVVDSRVSLIDLAPTILDLFGVATPGSYMGQTLAPVLAGGSLAATRPIYLDSQRGLTGMVFEDGHKLLVDDGLPELYDLDADPGEEENIYDGGDHARRHLGELRAFEKAHQMVPVRRQ
;
A
#
# COMPACT_ATOMS: atom_id res chain seq x y z
N ALA A 1 1.78 14.02 0.53
CA ALA A 1 2.61 13.85 1.74
C ALA A 1 3.50 12.63 1.55
N ASP A 2 4.54 12.48 2.33
CA ASP A 2 5.40 11.28 2.37
C ASP A 2 4.83 10.17 3.27
N HIS A 3 4.09 10.56 4.32
CA HIS A 3 3.30 9.68 5.17
C HIS A 3 2.10 10.42 5.78
N GLY A 4 1.26 9.69 6.50
CA GLY A 4 0.16 10.20 7.32
C GLY A 4 0.58 10.48 8.77
N GLU A 5 -0.39 10.67 9.65
CA GLU A 5 -0.18 11.03 11.06
C GLU A 5 -1.35 10.46 11.89
N GLY A 6 -1.04 9.75 12.97
CA GLY A 6 -2.06 9.30 13.93
C GLY A 6 -2.44 10.44 14.89
N PHE A 7 -3.75 10.59 15.12
CA PHE A 7 -4.33 11.57 16.04
C PHE A 7 -5.06 10.92 17.23
N GLY A 8 -4.83 9.62 17.46
CA GLY A 8 -5.42 8.83 18.53
C GLY A 8 -6.17 7.58 18.03
N GLU A 9 -6.38 7.45 16.73
CA GLU A 9 -6.86 6.24 16.07
C GLU A 9 -5.94 5.06 16.41
N HIS A 10 -6.51 3.88 16.67
CA HIS A 10 -5.76 2.68 17.10
C HIS A 10 -4.82 2.89 18.31
N ASN A 11 -5.08 3.90 19.16
CA ASN A 11 -4.17 4.35 20.22
C ASN A 11 -2.79 4.80 19.71
N ALA A 12 -2.68 5.16 18.44
CA ALA A 12 -1.49 5.67 17.79
C ALA A 12 -1.53 7.21 17.75
N TYR A 13 -0.42 7.80 18.18
CA TYR A 13 -0.16 9.23 18.00
C TYR A 13 1.14 9.38 17.23
N TYR A 14 1.22 10.46 16.45
CA TYR A 14 2.35 10.77 15.58
C TYR A 14 2.54 9.73 14.46
N HIS A 15 3.61 9.89 13.69
CA HIS A 15 3.93 9.05 12.54
C HIS A 15 5.00 8.00 12.84
N GLY A 16 5.10 6.99 11.97
CA GLY A 16 6.12 5.94 12.06
C GLY A 16 5.91 4.95 13.21
N THR A 17 4.68 4.87 13.75
CA THR A 17 4.32 4.02 14.89
C THR A 17 3.52 2.79 14.49
N THR A 18 2.70 2.88 13.43
CA THR A 18 1.81 1.81 12.93
C THR A 18 1.87 1.71 11.41
N LEU A 19 1.01 0.89 10.80
CA LEU A 19 0.78 0.83 9.35
C LEU A 19 -0.72 0.94 8.98
N TYR A 20 -1.56 1.40 9.91
CA TYR A 20 -2.98 1.69 9.66
C TYR A 20 -3.17 2.83 8.65
N GLU A 21 -4.38 2.99 8.11
CA GLU A 21 -4.73 3.90 7.02
C GLU A 21 -4.33 5.35 7.35
N GLU A 22 -4.52 5.80 8.59
CA GLU A 22 -4.11 7.13 9.06
C GLU A 22 -2.60 7.36 8.91
N MET A 23 -1.79 6.30 8.87
CA MET A 23 -0.34 6.36 8.71
C MET A 23 0.12 6.29 7.26
N VAL A 24 -0.55 5.49 6.42
CA VAL A 24 -0.05 5.14 5.08
C VAL A 24 -0.86 5.75 3.94
N ARG A 25 -2.12 6.12 4.17
CA ARG A 25 -2.98 6.71 3.14
C ARG A 25 -2.81 8.23 3.13
N VAL A 26 -2.13 8.71 2.09
CA VAL A 26 -1.84 10.13 1.89
C VAL A 26 -2.58 10.69 0.67
N PRO A 27 -2.89 12.01 0.66
CA PRO A 27 -3.44 12.65 -0.53
C PRO A 27 -2.39 12.72 -1.65
N LEU A 28 -2.84 12.36 -2.86
CA LEU A 28 -2.12 12.56 -4.12
C LEU A 28 -3.00 13.35 -5.09
N VAL A 29 -2.53 14.52 -5.52
CA VAL A 29 -3.20 15.36 -6.52
C VAL A 29 -2.26 15.54 -7.71
N ILE A 30 -2.70 15.12 -8.89
CA ILE A 30 -1.97 15.29 -10.15
C ILE A 30 -2.72 16.32 -10.99
N HIS A 31 -2.06 17.41 -11.34
CA HIS A 31 -2.61 18.48 -12.16
C HIS A 31 -1.85 18.57 -13.49
N HIS A 32 -2.58 18.50 -14.60
CA HIS A 32 -2.04 18.71 -15.93
C HIS A 32 -3.11 19.32 -16.84
N PRO A 33 -2.80 20.34 -17.68
CA PRO A 33 -3.80 21.07 -18.47
C PRO A 33 -4.63 20.21 -19.43
N ALA A 34 -4.08 19.08 -19.89
CA ALA A 34 -4.78 18.15 -20.77
C ALA A 34 -5.66 17.12 -20.03
N LEU A 35 -5.65 17.10 -18.70
CA LEU A 35 -6.44 16.17 -17.90
C LEU A 35 -7.76 16.81 -17.47
N HIS A 36 -8.83 16.02 -17.53
CA HIS A 36 -10.12 16.40 -16.98
C HIS A 36 -10.14 16.16 -15.46
N PRO A 37 -10.69 17.08 -14.66
CA PRO A 37 -10.84 16.88 -13.22
C PRO A 37 -11.70 15.64 -12.94
N ARG A 38 -11.20 14.77 -12.06
CA ARG A 38 -11.93 13.59 -11.59
C ARG A 38 -11.31 13.06 -10.29
N VAL A 39 -12.08 12.22 -9.60
CA VAL A 39 -11.58 11.36 -8.52
C VAL A 39 -11.17 10.01 -9.12
N VAL A 40 -10.11 9.41 -8.57
CA VAL A 40 -9.66 8.06 -8.92
C VAL A 40 -9.70 7.24 -7.64
N ASP A 41 -10.53 6.20 -7.64
CA ASP A 41 -10.71 5.32 -6.48
C ASP A 41 -9.73 4.12 -6.50
N SER A 42 -8.98 3.94 -7.59
CA SER A 42 -7.94 2.90 -7.67
C SER A 42 -6.84 3.14 -6.62
N ARG A 43 -6.51 2.09 -5.85
CA ARG A 43 -5.38 2.09 -4.92
C ARG A 43 -4.07 2.24 -5.70
N VAL A 44 -3.27 3.24 -5.32
CA VAL A 44 -1.95 3.55 -5.91
C VAL A 44 -0.94 3.77 -4.79
N SER A 45 0.35 3.72 -5.11
CA SER A 45 1.43 3.95 -4.16
C SER A 45 2.33 5.10 -4.59
N LEU A 46 2.98 5.77 -3.63
CA LEU A 46 3.94 6.84 -3.92
C LEU A 46 5.10 6.37 -4.82
N ILE A 47 5.47 5.08 -4.76
CA ILE A 47 6.51 4.52 -5.62
C ILE A 47 6.12 4.50 -7.11
N ASP A 48 4.83 4.67 -7.42
CA ASP A 48 4.31 4.76 -8.81
C ASP A 48 4.62 6.13 -9.43
N LEU A 49 4.95 7.16 -8.65
CA LEU A 49 5.24 8.49 -9.18
C LEU A 49 6.50 8.52 -10.05
N ALA A 50 7.56 7.83 -9.62
CA ALA A 50 8.81 7.80 -10.37
C ALA A 50 8.66 7.17 -11.77
N PRO A 51 8.10 5.96 -11.94
CA PRO A 51 7.85 5.38 -13.27
C PRO A 51 6.83 6.20 -14.08
N THR A 52 5.83 6.82 -13.44
CA THR A 52 4.90 7.73 -14.13
C THR A 52 5.62 8.94 -14.73
N ILE A 53 6.52 9.56 -13.98
CA ILE A 53 7.30 10.70 -14.46
C ILE A 53 8.17 10.26 -15.64
N LEU A 54 8.90 9.14 -15.52
CA LEU A 54 9.73 8.63 -16.61
C LEU A 54 8.92 8.38 -17.89
N ASP A 55 7.76 7.73 -17.77
CA ASP A 55 6.85 7.44 -18.88
C ASP A 55 6.36 8.71 -19.57
N LEU A 56 5.98 9.75 -18.81
CA LEU A 56 5.57 11.04 -19.35
C LEU A 56 6.66 11.75 -20.18
N PHE A 57 7.94 11.44 -19.93
CA PHE A 57 9.08 11.95 -20.71
C PHE A 57 9.59 10.96 -21.77
N GLY A 58 8.90 9.82 -21.98
CA GLY A 58 9.33 8.79 -22.92
C GLY A 58 10.61 8.07 -22.50
N VAL A 59 10.92 8.06 -21.20
CA VAL A 59 12.10 7.40 -20.63
C VAL A 59 11.71 6.01 -20.11
N ALA A 60 12.50 5.00 -20.45
CA ALA A 60 12.27 3.64 -19.96
C ALA A 60 12.42 3.57 -18.44
N THR A 61 11.46 2.92 -17.77
CA THR A 61 11.53 2.65 -16.33
C THR A 61 12.60 1.58 -16.05
N PRO A 62 13.55 1.81 -15.12
CA PRO A 62 14.50 0.80 -14.71
C PRO A 62 13.80 -0.43 -14.10
N GLY A 63 14.24 -1.64 -14.45
CA GLY A 63 13.64 -2.87 -13.91
C GLY A 63 13.80 -3.08 -12.40
N SER A 64 14.60 -2.26 -11.73
CA SER A 64 14.71 -2.24 -10.26
C SER A 64 13.56 -1.49 -9.58
N TYR A 65 12.73 -0.76 -10.32
CA TYR A 65 11.60 -0.02 -9.76
C TYR A 65 10.44 -0.99 -9.55
N MET A 66 9.85 -0.95 -8.36
CA MET A 66 8.69 -1.78 -8.01
C MET A 66 7.35 -1.09 -8.30
N GLY A 67 7.37 0.21 -8.60
CA GLY A 67 6.18 0.96 -9.00
C GLY A 67 5.82 0.75 -10.47
N GLN A 68 4.62 1.18 -10.84
CA GLN A 68 4.10 1.17 -12.20
C GLN A 68 3.65 2.56 -12.64
N THR A 69 3.61 2.80 -13.95
CA THR A 69 3.11 4.08 -14.47
C THR A 69 1.61 4.24 -14.18
N LEU A 70 1.23 5.43 -13.73
CA LEU A 70 -0.16 5.85 -13.55
C LEU A 70 -0.78 6.40 -14.85
N ALA A 71 -0.06 6.42 -15.98
CA ALA A 71 -0.56 6.93 -17.25
C ALA A 71 -1.92 6.34 -17.69
N PRO A 72 -2.20 5.02 -17.55
CA PRO A 72 -3.52 4.46 -17.86
C PRO A 72 -4.63 5.07 -17.01
N VAL A 73 -4.37 5.29 -15.71
CA VAL A 73 -5.27 6.00 -14.83
C VAL A 73 -5.43 7.43 -15.32
N LEU A 74 -4.35 8.18 -15.55
CA LEU A 74 -4.41 9.57 -16.02
C LEU A 74 -5.25 9.71 -17.30
N ALA A 75 -5.20 8.75 -18.21
CA ALA A 75 -6.00 8.70 -19.44
C ALA A 75 -7.51 8.39 -19.25
N GLY A 76 -7.98 8.20 -18.01
CA GLY A 76 -9.38 7.90 -17.69
C GLY A 76 -9.69 6.41 -17.64
N GLY A 77 -8.68 5.55 -17.75
CA GLY A 77 -8.81 4.13 -17.45
C GLY A 77 -8.70 3.86 -15.94
N SER A 78 -8.72 2.58 -15.59
CA SER A 78 -8.29 2.10 -14.28
C SER A 78 -6.93 1.44 -14.42
N LEU A 79 -6.13 1.46 -13.36
CA LEU A 79 -5.19 0.37 -13.17
C LEU A 79 -6.07 -0.82 -12.83
N ALA A 80 -5.94 -1.93 -13.55
CA ALA A 80 -6.34 -3.17 -12.93
C ALA A 80 -5.53 -3.25 -11.61
N ALA A 81 -6.14 -3.74 -10.54
CA ALA A 81 -5.43 -4.04 -9.32
C ALA A 81 -4.45 -5.19 -9.66
N THR A 82 -3.32 -4.89 -10.30
CA THR A 82 -2.41 -5.88 -10.89
C THR A 82 -1.22 -6.15 -9.99
N ARG A 83 -1.17 -5.50 -8.84
CA ARG A 83 -0.15 -5.80 -7.84
C ARG A 83 -0.62 -5.45 -6.44
N PRO A 84 -0.16 -6.22 -5.44
CA PRO A 84 -0.23 -5.78 -4.05
C PRO A 84 0.62 -4.52 -3.80
N ILE A 85 0.26 -3.77 -2.76
CA ILE A 85 1.04 -2.64 -2.23
C ILE A 85 1.68 -3.10 -0.93
N TYR A 86 3.00 -3.28 -0.96
CA TYR A 86 3.79 -3.61 0.22
C TYR A 86 4.03 -2.37 1.10
N LEU A 87 3.92 -2.56 2.40
CA LEU A 87 4.10 -1.56 3.45
C LEU A 87 5.21 -2.04 4.39
N ASP A 88 6.08 -1.12 4.78
CA ASP A 88 7.18 -1.40 5.69
C ASP A 88 7.41 -0.21 6.61
N SER A 89 7.84 -0.49 7.83
CA SER A 89 8.15 0.50 8.84
C SER A 89 9.55 0.28 9.40
N GLN A 90 10.16 1.36 9.88
CA GLN A 90 11.46 1.29 10.57
C GLN A 90 11.40 0.51 11.90
N ARG A 91 10.21 0.11 12.35
CA ARG A 91 9.96 -0.62 13.62
C ARG A 91 9.72 -2.10 13.41
N GLY A 92 9.85 -2.60 12.19
CA GLY A 92 9.67 -4.02 11.88
C GLY A 92 8.25 -4.47 11.64
N LEU A 93 7.28 -3.54 11.65
CA LEU A 93 5.93 -3.83 11.16
C LEU A 93 6.01 -3.91 9.65
N THR A 94 5.45 -4.98 9.08
CA THR A 94 5.25 -5.12 7.64
C THR A 94 3.77 -5.27 7.35
N GLY A 95 3.38 -4.94 6.13
CA GLY A 95 2.01 -5.09 5.71
C GLY A 95 1.88 -5.16 4.20
N MET A 96 0.68 -5.54 3.75
CA MET A 96 0.38 -5.59 2.34
C MET A 96 -1.10 -5.32 2.10
N VAL A 97 -1.39 -4.44 1.15
CA VAL A 97 -2.74 -4.27 0.60
C VAL A 97 -2.84 -5.12 -0.66
N PHE A 98 -3.86 -5.97 -0.69
CA PHE A 98 -4.08 -6.97 -1.73
C PHE A 98 -5.05 -6.47 -2.80
N GLU A 99 -5.05 -7.16 -3.92
CA GLU A 99 -5.88 -6.82 -5.07
C GLU A 99 -7.38 -6.98 -4.78
N ASP A 100 -7.73 -7.86 -3.86
CA ASP A 100 -9.11 -8.13 -3.44
C ASP A 100 -9.62 -7.20 -2.33
N GLY A 101 -8.90 -6.10 -2.05
CA GLY A 101 -9.33 -5.07 -1.10
C GLY A 101 -8.91 -5.32 0.34
N HIS A 102 -8.31 -6.47 0.65
CA HIS A 102 -7.85 -6.74 2.01
C HIS A 102 -6.51 -6.08 2.32
N LYS A 103 -6.26 -5.82 3.59
CA LYS A 103 -4.98 -5.36 4.12
C LYS A 103 -4.55 -6.25 5.26
N LEU A 104 -3.35 -6.82 5.13
CA LEU A 104 -2.71 -7.60 6.19
C LEU A 104 -1.62 -6.74 6.82
N LEU A 105 -1.61 -6.66 8.14
CA LEU A 105 -0.52 -6.10 8.94
C LEU A 105 0.12 -7.22 9.77
N VAL A 106 1.43 -7.13 10.01
CA VAL A 106 2.17 -8.06 10.86
C VAL A 106 3.09 -7.25 11.78
N ASP A 107 2.82 -7.29 13.09
CA ASP A 107 3.72 -6.74 14.12
C ASP A 107 4.25 -7.90 14.98
N ASP A 108 5.56 -8.09 15.00
CA ASP A 108 6.24 -9.17 15.76
C ASP A 108 5.62 -10.57 15.53
N GLY A 109 5.21 -10.84 14.28
CA GLY A 109 4.59 -12.11 13.90
C GLY A 109 3.13 -12.28 14.30
N LEU A 110 2.50 -11.23 14.85
CA LEU A 110 1.06 -11.16 15.11
C LEU A 110 0.36 -10.54 13.89
N PRO A 111 -0.39 -11.33 13.11
CA PRO A 111 -1.09 -10.84 11.94
C PRO A 111 -2.44 -10.25 12.29
N GLU A 112 -2.80 -9.19 11.58
CA GLU A 112 -4.12 -8.56 11.58
C GLU A 112 -4.58 -8.43 10.12
N LEU A 113 -5.84 -8.75 9.85
CA LEU A 113 -6.41 -8.69 8.50
C LEU A 113 -7.66 -7.83 8.52
N TYR A 114 -7.78 -6.93 7.55
CA TYR A 114 -8.91 -6.01 7.41
C TYR A 114 -9.43 -6.05 5.98
N ASP A 115 -10.75 -5.94 5.82
CA ASP A 115 -11.39 -5.67 4.53
C ASP A 115 -11.55 -4.15 4.39
N LEU A 116 -10.73 -3.51 3.56
CA LEU A 116 -10.75 -2.04 3.45
C LEU A 116 -11.97 -1.49 2.71
N ASP A 117 -12.73 -2.33 2.01
CA ASP A 117 -13.94 -1.90 1.32
C ASP A 117 -15.14 -1.90 2.30
N ALA A 118 -15.18 -2.88 3.22
CA ALA A 118 -16.21 -2.96 4.27
C ALA A 118 -15.85 -2.17 5.54
N ASP A 119 -14.57 -2.09 5.88
CA ASP A 119 -14.00 -1.46 7.07
C ASP A 119 -12.80 -0.57 6.69
N PRO A 120 -13.05 0.62 6.12
CA PRO A 120 -11.98 1.57 5.79
C PRO A 120 -11.23 2.13 7.00
N GLY A 121 -11.77 1.92 8.21
CA GLY A 121 -11.19 2.38 9.47
C GLY A 121 -10.31 1.33 10.16
N GLU A 122 -10.26 0.11 9.65
CA GLU A 122 -9.49 -1.02 10.22
C GLU A 122 -9.87 -1.31 11.70
N GLU A 123 -11.15 -1.16 12.04
CA GLU A 123 -11.66 -1.36 13.39
C GLU A 123 -11.93 -2.85 13.72
N GLU A 124 -12.21 -3.68 12.71
CA GLU A 124 -12.55 -5.10 12.87
C GLU A 124 -11.47 -6.01 12.28
N ASN A 125 -10.60 -6.53 13.14
CA ASN A 125 -9.61 -7.54 12.75
C ASN A 125 -10.30 -8.89 12.46
N ILE A 126 -10.36 -9.26 11.18
CA ILE A 126 -10.97 -10.52 10.70
C ILE A 126 -9.95 -11.67 10.54
N TYR A 127 -8.73 -11.52 11.08
CA TYR A 127 -7.76 -12.61 11.07
C TYR A 127 -8.19 -13.73 12.01
N ASP A 128 -8.64 -14.85 11.45
CA ASP A 128 -9.13 -16.03 12.19
C ASP A 128 -8.19 -17.24 12.10
N GLY A 129 -7.07 -17.12 11.35
CA GLY A 129 -6.16 -18.23 11.07
C GLY A 129 -6.73 -19.31 10.13
N GLY A 130 -7.88 -19.07 9.53
CA GLY A 130 -8.51 -19.91 8.51
C GLY A 130 -7.78 -19.84 7.16
N ASP A 131 -8.32 -20.52 6.15
CA ASP A 131 -7.66 -20.63 4.83
C ASP A 131 -7.55 -19.27 4.13
N HIS A 132 -8.58 -18.42 4.25
CA HIS A 132 -8.57 -17.07 3.71
C HIS A 132 -7.45 -16.21 4.31
N ALA A 133 -7.35 -16.16 5.65
CA ALA A 133 -6.33 -15.39 6.34
C ALA A 133 -4.90 -15.92 6.09
N ARG A 134 -4.74 -17.26 6.08
CA ARG A 134 -3.45 -17.90 5.80
C ARG A 134 -2.98 -17.71 4.35
N ARG A 135 -3.91 -17.57 3.39
CA ARG A 135 -3.58 -17.23 2.00
C ARG A 135 -2.84 -15.89 1.92
N HIS A 136 -3.41 -14.85 2.52
CA HIS A 136 -2.84 -13.51 2.57
C HIS A 136 -1.47 -13.49 3.26
N LEU A 137 -1.34 -14.15 4.41
CA LEU A 137 -0.05 -14.27 5.10
C LEU A 137 1.01 -15.01 4.26
N GLY A 138 0.61 -16.05 3.52
CA GLY A 138 1.48 -16.77 2.61
C GLY A 138 1.95 -15.91 1.44
N GLU A 139 1.05 -15.14 0.84
CA GLU A 139 1.32 -14.20 -0.25
C GLU A 139 2.29 -13.09 0.19
N LEU A 140 2.09 -12.48 1.37
CA LEU A 140 3.03 -11.50 1.95
C LEU A 140 4.44 -12.10 2.08
N ARG A 141 4.55 -13.28 2.70
CA ARG A 141 5.85 -13.96 2.88
C ARG A 141 6.52 -14.33 1.56
N ALA A 142 5.73 -14.70 0.56
CA ALA A 142 6.23 -14.98 -0.78
C ALA A 142 6.76 -13.70 -1.45
N PHE A 143 6.04 -12.58 -1.30
CA PHE A 143 6.46 -11.27 -1.80
C PHE A 143 7.78 -10.83 -1.16
N GLU A 144 7.88 -10.86 0.18
CA GLU A 144 9.09 -10.49 0.92
C GLU A 144 10.29 -11.32 0.47
N LYS A 145 10.13 -12.65 0.36
CA LYS A 145 11.18 -13.55 -0.11
C LYS A 145 11.62 -13.24 -1.55
N ALA A 146 10.67 -13.01 -2.46
CA ALA A 146 10.96 -12.73 -3.86
C ALA A 146 11.73 -11.42 -4.05
N HIS A 147 11.47 -10.43 -3.21
CA HIS A 147 12.07 -9.10 -3.29
C HIS A 147 13.23 -8.89 -2.29
N GLN A 148 13.66 -9.96 -1.61
CA GLN A 148 14.73 -9.93 -0.60
C GLN A 148 14.48 -8.89 0.52
N MET A 149 13.20 -8.67 0.85
CA MET A 149 12.82 -7.81 1.97
C MET A 149 13.10 -8.55 3.27
N VAL A 150 13.78 -7.87 4.20
CA VAL A 150 14.07 -8.39 5.53
C VAL A 150 13.47 -7.42 6.54
N PRO A 151 12.47 -7.84 7.33
CA PRO A 151 11.88 -6.98 8.35
C PRO A 151 12.96 -6.47 9.29
N VAL A 152 12.93 -5.16 9.58
CA VAL A 152 13.82 -4.56 10.59
C VAL A 152 13.48 -5.19 11.94
N ARG A 153 14.41 -5.91 12.56
CA ARG A 153 14.18 -6.44 13.92
C ARG A 153 14.20 -5.28 14.92
N ARG A 154 13.21 -5.22 15.81
CA ARG A 154 13.27 -4.31 16.97
C ARG A 154 14.52 -4.63 17.80
N GLN A 155 15.29 -3.58 18.13
CA GLN A 155 16.38 -3.65 19.11
C GLN A 155 15.82 -3.66 20.53
#